data_AF-X0RIL3-F1
#
_entry.id   AF-X0RIL3-F1
#
_cell.length_a   1.000
_cell.length_b   1.000
_cell.length_c   1.000
_cell.angle_alpha   90.00
_cell.angle_beta   90.00
_cell.angle_gamma   90.00
#
_symmetry.space_group_name_H-M   'P 1'
#
loop_
_entity.id
_entity.type
_entity.pdbx_description
1 polymer ?
#
loop_
_entity_poly.entity_id
_entity_poly.type
_entity_poly.pdbx_seq_one_letter_code
_entity_poly.pdbx_strand_id
1 'polypeptide(L)'
;MKRLYTGIFLVSLIGAAVSPAFAQNPSHLKWREYETEHFKIFYPEGQEFTAYQAAEIAEKVYEPLTNMYGPTDSKVSIVIRDDEDYANGGAYFYDNKVEISATSLDYEFRSYSDWLWNVLTHELTHIYKGEFRP
;
A
#
# COMPACT_ATOMS: atom_id res chain seq x y z
N MET A 1 -4.06 -18.47 -53.66
CA MET A 1 -4.20 -17.11 -53.08
C MET A 1 -4.81 -17.15 -51.67
N LYS A 2 -4.18 -17.85 -50.70
CA LYS A 2 -4.67 -17.91 -49.29
C LYS A 2 -3.57 -17.69 -48.24
N ARG A 3 -2.33 -17.41 -48.66
CA ARG A 3 -1.17 -17.30 -47.76
C ARG A 3 -0.81 -15.86 -47.36
N LEU A 4 -1.52 -14.86 -47.88
CA LEU A 4 -1.14 -13.44 -47.70
C LEU A 4 -1.86 -12.75 -46.52
N TYR A 5 -3.01 -13.25 -46.07
CA TYR A 5 -3.79 -12.63 -44.98
C TYR A 5 -3.40 -13.10 -43.57
N THR A 6 -2.75 -14.26 -43.45
CA THR A 6 -2.36 -14.84 -42.15
C THR A 6 -1.20 -14.07 -41.50
N GLY A 7 -0.34 -13.42 -42.31
CA GLY A 7 0.77 -12.62 -41.80
C GLY A 7 0.36 -11.27 -41.23
N ILE A 8 -0.68 -10.64 -41.79
CA ILE A 8 -1.14 -9.30 -41.38
C ILE A 8 -1.86 -9.35 -40.03
N PHE A 9 -2.54 -10.46 -39.71
CA PHE A 9 -3.24 -10.63 -38.42
C PHE A 9 -2.27 -10.84 -37.24
N LEU A 10 -1.13 -11.51 -37.48
CA LEU A 10 -0.12 -11.78 -36.45
C LEU A 10 0.67 -10.53 -36.04
N VAL A 11 0.92 -9.59 -36.97
CA VAL A 11 1.62 -8.33 -36.65
C VAL A 11 0.74 -7.39 -35.81
N SER A 12 -0.59 -7.40 -36.01
CA SER A 12 -1.51 -6.58 -35.21
C SER A 12 -1.68 -7.06 -33.76
N LEU A 13 -1.41 -8.34 -33.47
CA LEU A 13 -1.52 -8.91 -32.12
C LEU A 13 -0.30 -8.60 -31.24
N ILE A 14 0.87 -8.36 -31.83
CA ILE A 14 2.11 -8.08 -31.08
C ILE A 14 2.14 -6.61 -30.60
N GLY A 15 1.50 -5.69 -31.32
CA GLY A 15 1.46 -4.27 -30.95
C GLY A 15 0.53 -3.94 -29.77
N ALA A 16 -0.42 -4.81 -29.42
CA ALA A 16 -1.43 -4.54 -28.40
C ALA A 16 -1.03 -5.01 -26.98
N ALA A 17 0.13 -5.65 -26.80
CA ALA A 17 0.50 -6.30 -25.55
C ALA A 17 1.56 -5.54 -24.72
N VAL A 18 2.02 -4.37 -25.17
CA VAL A 18 3.01 -3.58 -24.43
C VAL A 18 2.31 -2.48 -23.66
N SER A 19 1.68 -2.84 -22.53
CA SER A 19 1.38 -1.84 -21.51
C SER A 19 2.71 -1.36 -20.90
N PRO A 20 2.96 -0.05 -20.78
CA PRO A 20 4.13 0.42 -20.05
C PRO A 20 4.03 -0.09 -18.61
N ALA A 21 4.99 -0.91 -18.19
CA ALA A 21 5.18 -1.24 -16.79
C ALA A 21 5.77 0.02 -16.14
N PHE A 22 4.94 0.78 -15.44
CA PHE A 22 5.44 1.83 -14.56
C PHE A 22 6.18 1.14 -13.41
N ALA A 23 7.46 1.48 -13.23
CA ALA A 23 8.21 1.03 -12.06
C ALA A 23 7.59 1.70 -10.83
N GLN A 24 6.83 0.94 -10.04
CA GLN A 24 6.19 1.40 -8.80
C GLN A 24 7.18 1.59 -7.64
N ASN A 25 8.47 1.36 -7.88
CA ASN A 25 9.52 1.63 -6.91
C ASN A 25 10.67 2.32 -7.66
N PRO A 26 10.78 3.65 -7.56
CA PRO A 26 11.88 4.37 -8.18
C PRO A 26 13.22 3.82 -7.68
N SER A 27 14.07 3.36 -8.59
CA SER A 27 15.32 2.65 -8.26
C SER A 27 16.37 3.47 -7.49
N HIS A 28 16.11 4.76 -7.27
CA HIS A 28 16.97 5.67 -6.52
C HIS A 28 16.59 5.80 -5.04
N LEU A 29 15.41 5.30 -4.63
CA LEU A 29 14.98 5.34 -3.23
C LEU A 29 15.74 4.31 -2.40
N LYS A 30 16.24 4.76 -1.24
CA LYS A 30 16.81 3.88 -0.23
C LYS A 30 15.75 3.56 0.81
N TRP A 31 15.33 2.30 0.85
CA TRP A 31 14.30 1.83 1.77
C TRP A 31 14.90 1.49 3.14
N ARG A 32 14.13 1.81 4.18
CA ARG A 32 14.39 1.51 5.58
C ARG A 32 13.22 0.72 6.16
N GLU A 33 13.50 -0.01 7.23
CA GLU A 33 12.52 -0.77 8.00
C GLU A 33 12.51 -0.27 9.45
N TYR A 34 11.33 -0.16 10.03
CA TYR A 34 11.09 0.03 11.45
C TYR A 34 10.12 -1.05 11.94
N GLU A 35 10.49 -1.79 12.97
CA GLU A 35 9.72 -2.93 13.45
C GLU A 35 9.21 -2.68 14.87
N THR A 36 7.92 -2.98 15.10
CA THR A 36 7.26 -2.91 16.40
C THR A 36 6.89 -4.32 16.88
N GLU A 37 6.09 -4.45 17.94
CA GLU A 37 5.63 -5.76 18.42
C GLU A 37 4.75 -6.45 17.37
N HIS A 38 3.84 -5.71 16.73
CA HIS A 38 2.82 -6.27 15.84
C HIS A 38 2.98 -5.88 14.36
N PHE A 39 3.87 -4.94 14.03
CA PHE A 39 3.98 -4.36 12.67
C PHE A 39 5.42 -4.29 12.16
N LYS A 40 5.56 -4.27 10.83
CA LYS A 40 6.79 -3.93 10.10
C LYS A 40 6.51 -2.75 9.18
N ILE A 41 7.21 -1.64 9.37
CA ILE A 41 7.00 -0.40 8.63
C ILE A 41 8.16 -0.19 7.66
N PHE A 42 7.87 -0.20 6.36
CA PHE A 42 8.84 0.04 5.29
C PHE A 42 8.64 1.44 4.72
N TYR A 43 9.71 2.22 4.60
CA TYR A 43 9.64 3.61 4.17
C TYR A 43 10.93 4.06 3.47
N PRO A 44 10.90 5.04 2.55
CA PRO A 44 12.11 5.62 1.99
C PRO A 44 12.82 6.53 3.01
N GLU A 45 14.15 6.57 2.96
CA GLU A 45 14.98 7.51 3.74
C GLU A 45 14.47 8.95 3.58
N GLY A 46 14.22 9.64 4.70
CA GLY A 46 13.59 10.96 4.74
C GLY A 46 12.13 10.97 5.24
N GLN A 47 11.47 9.80 5.27
CA GLN A 47 10.08 9.64 5.74
C GLN A 47 9.98 9.06 7.17
N GLU A 48 11.04 9.19 7.97
CA GLU A 48 11.10 8.66 9.34
C GLU A 48 9.96 9.17 10.23
N PHE A 49 9.61 10.45 10.12
CA PHE A 49 8.55 11.05 10.93
C PHE A 49 7.21 10.35 10.70
N THR A 50 6.80 10.21 9.44
CA THR A 50 5.58 9.51 9.04
C THR A 50 5.63 8.03 9.43
N ALA A 51 6.79 7.38 9.28
CA ALA A 51 6.98 5.98 9.67
C ALA A 51 6.76 5.75 11.16
N TYR A 52 7.32 6.62 12.01
CA TYR A 52 7.16 6.48 13.45
C TYR A 52 5.76 6.85 13.92
N GLN A 53 5.11 7.85 13.31
CA GLN A 53 3.72 8.15 13.58
C GLN A 53 2.80 7.00 13.16
N ALA A 54 2.99 6.42 11.99
CA ALA A 54 2.21 5.27 11.52
C ALA A 54 2.38 4.07 12.46
N ALA A 55 3.60 3.80 12.91
CA ALA A 55 3.87 2.74 13.87
C ALA A 55 3.15 2.96 15.21
N GLU A 56 3.19 4.17 15.75
CA GLU A 56 2.49 4.51 17.00
C GLU A 56 0.97 4.35 16.86
N ILE A 57 0.40 4.78 15.72
CA ILE A 57 -1.02 4.64 15.43
C ILE A 57 -1.39 3.16 15.28
N ALA A 58 -0.61 2.39 14.53
CA ALA A 58 -0.86 0.97 14.29
C ALA A 58 -0.91 0.18 15.60
N GLU A 59 0.03 0.42 16.50
CA GLU A 59 0.05 -0.22 17.82
C GLU A 59 -1.15 0.20 18.70
N LYS A 60 -1.60 1.46 18.61
CA LYS A 60 -2.80 1.92 19.34
C LYS A 60 -4.09 1.24 18.86
N VAL A 61 -4.19 0.91 17.57
CA VAL A 61 -5.40 0.28 17.01
C VAL A 61 -5.35 -1.25 17.02
N TYR A 62 -4.18 -1.84 17.28
CA TYR A 62 -3.97 -3.29 17.31
C TYR A 62 -4.94 -4.02 18.24
N GLU A 63 -4.98 -3.64 19.52
CA GLU A 63 -5.82 -4.31 20.52
C GLU A 63 -7.31 -4.21 20.16
N PRO A 64 -7.88 -3.03 19.83
CA PRO A 64 -9.26 -2.91 19.36
C PRO A 64 -9.59 -3.82 18.17
N LEU A 65 -8.72 -3.87 17.15
CA LEU A 65 -8.95 -4.68 15.94
C LEU A 65 -8.86 -6.18 16.25
N THR A 66 -7.87 -6.57 17.04
CA THR A 66 -7.65 -7.96 17.46
C THR A 66 -8.80 -8.47 18.32
N ASN A 67 -9.34 -7.63 19.21
CA ASN A 67 -10.50 -7.96 20.04
C ASN A 67 -11.78 -8.14 19.20
N MET A 68 -11.93 -7.40 18.10
CA MET A 68 -13.11 -7.46 17.26
C MET A 68 -13.06 -8.60 16.22
N TYR A 69 -11.90 -8.85 15.62
CA TYR A 69 -11.76 -9.75 14.47
C TYR A 69 -10.82 -10.94 14.69
N GLY A 70 -10.10 -10.97 15.83
CA GLY A 70 -9.04 -11.94 16.09
C GLY A 70 -7.66 -11.46 15.61
N PRO A 71 -6.57 -12.11 16.06
CA PRO A 71 -5.22 -11.75 15.67
C PRO A 71 -4.90 -12.19 14.25
N THR A 72 -3.89 -11.57 13.65
CA THR A 72 -3.24 -12.06 12.44
C THR A 72 -2.20 -13.13 12.77
N ASP A 73 -1.95 -14.05 11.84
CA ASP A 73 -0.95 -15.12 12.03
C ASP A 73 0.50 -14.60 11.98
N SER A 74 0.71 -13.38 11.49
CA SER A 74 2.00 -12.73 11.37
C SER A 74 1.88 -11.20 11.52
N LYS A 75 3.02 -10.53 11.70
CA LYS A 75 3.07 -9.06 11.73
C LYS A 75 2.55 -8.47 10.43
N VAL A 76 1.74 -7.42 10.53
CA VAL A 76 1.23 -6.70 9.36
C VAL A 76 2.31 -5.76 8.84
N SER A 77 2.57 -5.80 7.54
CA SER A 77 3.49 -4.88 6.88
C SER A 77 2.77 -3.58 6.52
N ILE A 78 3.38 -2.44 6.81
CA ILE A 78 2.90 -1.11 6.42
C ILE A 78 3.97 -0.50 5.53
N VAL A 79 3.62 -0.09 4.32
CA VAL A 79 4.56 0.49 3.36
C VAL A 79 4.18 1.95 3.13
N ILE A 80 5.09 2.86 3.43
CA ILE A 80 4.93 4.29 3.21
C ILE A 80 5.57 4.66 1.88
N ARG A 81 4.79 5.28 1.01
CA ARG A 81 5.21 5.69 -0.34
C ARG A 81 5.10 7.19 -0.50
N ASP A 82 6.04 7.81 -1.21
CA ASP A 82 6.08 9.27 -1.44
C ASP A 82 6.28 9.58 -2.93
N ASP A 83 6.03 8.60 -3.80
CA ASP A 83 6.27 8.71 -5.23
C ASP A 83 5.07 9.25 -6.02
N GLU A 84 3.96 9.54 -5.33
CA GLU A 84 2.72 9.99 -5.91
C GLU A 84 2.09 11.12 -5.06
N ASP A 85 1.91 12.31 -5.65
CA ASP A 85 1.37 13.53 -5.01
C ASP A 85 -0.15 13.46 -4.71
N TYR A 86 -0.68 12.29 -4.37
CA TYR A 86 -2.06 12.11 -3.96
C TYR A 86 -2.16 11.19 -2.73
N ALA A 87 -3.00 11.57 -1.76
CA ALA A 87 -3.18 10.76 -0.57
C ALA A 87 -4.05 9.55 -0.88
N ASN A 88 -3.50 8.36 -0.61
CA ASN A 88 -4.20 7.10 -0.81
C ASN A 88 -3.77 6.06 0.23
N GLY A 89 -4.59 5.03 0.39
CA GLY A 89 -4.32 3.84 1.17
C GLY A 89 -4.73 2.60 0.38
N GLY A 90 -4.07 1.47 0.60
CA GLY A 90 -4.47 0.20 0.01
C GLY A 90 -4.10 -1.00 0.87
N ALA A 91 -5.08 -1.86 1.16
CA ALA A 91 -4.89 -3.11 1.89
C ALA A 91 -4.78 -4.33 0.96
N TYR A 92 -3.72 -5.10 1.14
CA TYR A 92 -3.40 -6.33 0.42
C TYR A 92 -3.42 -7.50 1.41
N PHE A 93 -4.62 -8.04 1.63
CA PHE A 93 -4.89 -9.06 2.64
C PHE A 93 -3.98 -10.30 2.53
N TYR A 94 -3.80 -10.85 1.31
CA TYR A 94 -2.97 -12.05 1.12
C TYR A 94 -1.49 -11.84 1.41
N ASP A 95 -1.02 -10.59 1.34
CA ASP A 95 0.35 -10.22 1.63
C ASP A 95 0.52 -9.72 3.08
N ASN A 96 -0.57 -9.68 3.85
CA ASN A 96 -0.65 -9.03 5.16
C ASN A 96 -0.03 -7.63 5.14
N LYS A 97 -0.36 -6.85 4.10
CA LYS A 97 0.32 -5.58 3.77
C LYS A 97 -0.69 -4.46 3.59
N VAL A 98 -0.38 -3.30 4.13
CA VAL A 98 -1.03 -2.02 3.84
C VAL A 98 -0.02 -1.10 3.18
N GLU A 99 -0.44 -0.33 2.17
CA GLU A 99 0.32 0.77 1.58
C GLU A 99 -0.39 2.10 1.91
N ILE A 100 0.38 3.12 2.28
CA ILE A 100 -0.11 4.48 2.50
C ILE A 100 0.81 5.50 1.81
N SER A 101 0.24 6.55 1.22
CA SER A 101 1.03 7.69 0.71
C SER A 101 1.52 8.56 1.87
N ALA A 102 2.71 9.14 1.79
CA ALA A 102 3.23 10.07 2.79
C ALA A 102 2.55 11.44 2.70
N THR A 103 2.08 11.81 1.51
CA THR A 103 1.31 13.04 1.24
C THR A 103 -0.10 12.90 1.82
N SER A 104 -0.49 13.78 2.76
CA SER A 104 -1.88 13.83 3.24
C SER A 104 -2.79 14.48 2.21
N LEU A 105 -4.08 14.13 2.25
CA LEU A 105 -5.12 14.88 1.54
C LEU A 105 -5.28 16.18 2.31
N ASP A 106 -4.56 17.22 1.87
CA ASP A 106 -4.58 18.56 2.45
C ASP A 106 -5.91 19.25 2.08
N TYR A 107 -7.01 18.76 2.65
CA TYR A 107 -8.21 19.57 2.80
C TYR A 107 -7.94 20.55 3.93
N GLU A 108 -8.17 21.85 3.71
CA GLU A 108 -7.93 23.00 4.62
C GLU A 108 -8.35 22.84 6.10
N PHE A 109 -9.03 21.75 6.48
CA PHE A 109 -9.59 21.51 7.82
C PHE A 109 -9.22 20.16 8.46
N ARG A 110 -8.31 19.35 7.90
CA ARG A 110 -7.84 18.11 8.56
C ARG A 110 -6.34 18.19 8.87
N SER A 111 -5.96 17.96 10.13
CA SER A 111 -4.57 17.79 10.50
C SER A 111 -3.99 16.53 9.84
N TYR A 112 -2.71 16.58 9.45
CA TYR A 112 -1.96 15.42 8.96
C TYR A 112 -2.09 14.20 9.87
N SER A 113 -2.04 14.41 11.19
CA SER A 113 -2.23 13.37 12.21
C SER A 113 -3.60 12.69 12.13
N ASP A 114 -4.65 13.47 11.86
CA ASP A 114 -6.02 12.96 11.80
C ASP A 114 -6.24 12.20 10.51
N TRP A 115 -5.60 12.63 9.42
CA TRP A 115 -5.60 11.89 8.17
C TRP A 115 -4.92 10.53 8.32
N LEU A 116 -3.68 10.50 8.84
CA LEU A 116 -2.90 9.27 9.01
C LEU A 116 -3.61 8.27 9.94
N TRP A 117 -4.20 8.77 11.04
CA TRP A 117 -5.03 7.97 11.93
C TRP A 117 -6.19 7.31 11.18
N ASN A 118 -6.96 8.10 10.45
CA ASN A 118 -8.17 7.61 9.79
C ASN A 118 -7.85 6.61 8.68
N VAL A 119 -6.88 6.91 7.80
CA VAL A 119 -6.54 6.02 6.68
C VAL A 119 -5.93 4.72 7.19
N LEU A 120 -4.99 4.79 8.16
CA LEU A 120 -4.34 3.58 8.64
C LEU A 120 -5.31 2.68 9.39
N THR A 121 -6.22 3.26 10.18
CA THR A 121 -7.28 2.49 10.85
C THR A 121 -8.22 1.84 9.84
N HIS A 122 -8.59 2.55 8.78
CA HIS A 122 -9.44 2.03 7.70
C HIS A 122 -8.79 0.82 7.02
N GLU A 123 -7.55 0.95 6.57
CA GLU A 123 -6.85 -0.13 5.87
C GLU A 123 -6.55 -1.33 6.77
N LEU A 124 -6.13 -1.10 8.02
CA LEU A 124 -5.94 -2.19 8.98
C LEU A 124 -7.24 -2.93 9.27
N THR A 125 -8.39 -2.25 9.27
CA THR A 125 -9.68 -2.91 9.41
C THR A 125 -9.90 -3.95 8.29
N HIS A 126 -9.53 -3.64 7.04
CA HIS A 126 -9.63 -4.59 5.94
C HIS A 126 -8.74 -5.83 6.14
N ILE A 127 -7.54 -5.65 6.70
CA ILE A 127 -6.63 -6.76 7.04
C ILE A 127 -7.24 -7.66 8.11
N TYR A 128 -7.65 -7.09 9.24
CA TYR A 128 -8.12 -7.86 10.40
C TYR A 128 -9.49 -8.50 10.17
N LYS A 129 -10.43 -7.78 9.54
CA LYS A 129 -11.74 -8.32 9.15
C LYS A 129 -11.59 -9.43 8.09
N GLY A 130 -10.51 -9.41 7.33
CA GLY A 130 -10.25 -10.32 6.22
C GLY A 130 -11.19 -10.08 5.04
N GLU A 131 -11.45 -8.81 4.72
CA GLU A 131 -12.58 -8.33 3.89
C GLU A 131 -12.55 -8.78 2.40
N PHE A 132 -11.66 -9.71 2.04
CA PHE A 132 -11.65 -10.42 0.74
C PHE A 132 -11.77 -11.94 0.87
N ARG A 133 -12.42 -12.47 1.90
CA ARG A 133 -12.79 -13.90 1.92
C ARG A 133 -14.05 -14.13 1.05
N PRO A 134 -14.01 -15.02 0.03
CA PRO A 134 -15.21 -15.43 -0.72
C PRO A 134 -16.21 -16.22 0.13
#